data_AF-A0A428U4B2-F1
#
_entry.id   AF-A0A428U4B2-F1
#
_cell.length_a   1.000
_cell.length_b   1.000
_cell.length_c   1.000
_cell.angle_alpha   90.00
_cell.angle_beta   90.00
_cell.angle_gamma   90.00
#
_symmetry.space_group_name_H-M   'P 1'
#
loop_
_entity.id
_entity.type
_entity.pdbx_description
1 polymer ?
#
loop_
_entity_poly.entity_id
_entity_poly.type
_entity_poly.pdbx_seq_one_letter_code
_entity_poly.pdbx_strand_id
1 'polypeptide(L)'
;MIAPDLNFYATAATDLLYGTAAFTSVSEAEESFHNVSKLFEANTTVSFREMVTCIQKEDSENHPKMAFMPPHAPENHHIAPSEGLQSMFRNWSKRFDLFRLHIDENRTTRQEILRTRALAVDQALWSGWLKCKIWADYQQEDYEEILRRAEALVELDTFRSSPVFAFDGSLILSLAIPCVSSMDCDIQWRTIRLLRSFWRREGIWDSQELADILEAMMIATSRGM
;
A
#
# COMPACT_ATOMS: atom_id res chain seq x y z
N MET A 1 16.00 4.60 28.24
CA MET A 1 14.70 4.93 27.64
C MET A 1 14.80 6.36 27.15
N ILE A 2 15.13 6.54 25.86
CA ILE A 2 15.25 7.85 25.24
C ILE A 2 13.84 8.19 24.77
N ALA A 3 13.20 9.18 25.39
CA ALA A 3 11.96 9.73 24.86
C ALA A 3 12.28 10.31 23.47
N PRO A 4 11.57 9.93 22.40
CA PRO A 4 11.81 10.52 21.10
C PRO A 4 11.53 12.02 21.19
N ASP A 5 12.43 12.82 20.60
CA ASP A 5 12.40 14.27 20.69
C ASP A 5 11.10 14.81 20.08
N LEU A 6 10.25 15.43 20.91
CA LEU A 6 8.99 16.05 20.49
C LEU A 6 9.20 17.10 19.40
N ASN A 7 10.40 17.69 19.32
CA ASN A 7 10.78 18.65 18.29
C ASN A 7 10.91 18.02 16.89
N PHE A 8 11.27 16.73 16.80
CA PHE A 8 11.38 16.02 15.52
C PHE A 8 9.99 15.88 14.88
N TYR A 9 9.00 15.49 15.68
CA TYR A 9 7.61 15.37 15.21
C TYR A 9 7.01 16.73 14.83
N ALA A 10 7.31 17.80 15.57
CA ALA A 10 6.83 19.14 15.26
C ALA A 10 7.41 19.68 13.94
N THR A 11 8.69 19.44 13.68
CA THR A 11 9.37 19.90 12.45
C THR A 11 8.89 19.11 11.23
N ALA A 12 8.81 17.77 11.34
CA ALA A 12 8.29 16.91 10.28
C ALA A 12 6.83 17.22 9.94
N ALA A 13 5.98 17.44 10.96
CA ALA A 13 4.58 17.81 10.73
C ALA A 13 4.43 19.17 10.02
N THR A 14 5.31 20.13 10.31
CA THR A 14 5.28 21.45 9.66
C THR A 14 5.65 21.36 8.18
N ASP A 15 6.73 20.64 7.85
CA ASP A 15 7.13 20.44 6.45
C ASP A 15 6.09 19.62 5.67
N LEU A 16 5.47 18.63 6.30
CA LEU A 16 4.36 17.86 5.72
C LEU A 16 3.12 18.70 5.48
N LEU A 17 2.83 19.72 6.29
CA LEU A 17 1.67 20.59 6.11
C LEU A 17 1.91 21.72 5.11
N TYR A 18 3.12 22.29 5.08
CA TYR A 18 3.37 23.56 4.39
C TYR A 18 4.47 23.51 3.33
N GLY A 19 5.25 22.43 3.25
CA GLY A 19 6.28 22.28 2.22
C GLY A 19 5.66 22.23 0.83
N THR A 20 6.21 22.97 -0.13
CA THR A 20 5.68 23.04 -1.51
C THR A 20 6.69 22.60 -2.57
N ALA A 21 7.96 22.47 -2.20
CA ALA A 21 9.02 22.06 -3.09
C ALA A 21 8.94 20.55 -3.39
N ALA A 22 9.33 20.18 -4.62
CA ALA A 22 9.57 18.78 -4.98
C ALA A 22 10.60 18.16 -4.02
N PHE A 23 10.47 16.86 -3.74
CA PHE A 23 11.54 16.13 -3.06
C PHE A 23 12.82 16.16 -3.91
N THR A 24 13.97 16.20 -3.26
CA THR A 24 15.29 16.22 -3.90
C THR A 24 15.81 14.82 -4.22
N SER A 25 15.26 13.80 -3.55
CA SER A 25 15.62 12.40 -3.74
C SER A 25 14.45 11.46 -3.39
N VAL A 26 14.52 10.23 -3.87
CA VAL A 26 13.56 9.18 -3.47
C VAL A 26 13.64 8.89 -1.98
N SER A 27 14.82 8.93 -1.37
CA SER A 27 14.99 8.65 0.06
C SER A 27 14.37 9.73 0.95
N GLU A 28 14.40 11.00 0.53
CA GLU A 28 13.67 12.07 1.20
C GLU A 28 12.15 11.84 1.11
N ALA A 29 11.65 11.42 -0.06
CA ALA A 29 10.23 11.11 -0.24
C ALA A 29 9.78 9.92 0.61
N GLU A 30 10.59 8.85 0.68
CA GLU A 30 10.36 7.65 1.50
C GLU A 30 10.34 7.99 3.00
N GLU A 31 11.33 8.75 3.49
CA GLU A 31 11.38 9.18 4.89
C GLU A 31 10.17 10.05 5.25
N SER A 32 9.83 11.01 4.37
CA SER A 32 8.65 11.87 4.54
C SER A 32 7.37 11.05 4.56
N PHE A 33 7.23 10.05 3.68
CA PHE A 33 6.08 9.16 3.64
C PHE A 33 5.96 8.30 4.91
N HIS A 34 7.08 7.76 5.38
CA HIS A 34 7.13 7.00 6.63
C HIS A 34 6.66 7.83 7.83
N ASN A 35 7.01 9.11 7.86
CA ASN A 35 6.52 10.04 8.89
C ASN A 35 5.01 10.27 8.77
N VAL A 36 4.46 10.41 7.56
CA VAL A 36 3.00 10.43 7.35
C VAL A 36 2.39 9.14 7.87
N SER A 37 2.90 7.98 7.46
CA SER A 37 2.37 6.67 7.88
C SER A 37 2.33 6.52 9.39
N LYS A 38 3.42 6.86 10.08
CA LYS A 38 3.48 6.83 11.56
C LYS A 38 2.48 7.76 12.22
N LEU A 39 2.27 8.96 11.68
CA LEU A 39 1.29 9.90 12.21
C LEU A 39 -0.13 9.36 12.04
N PHE A 40 -0.42 8.68 10.92
CA PHE A 40 -1.67 7.95 10.75
C PHE A 40 -1.80 6.84 11.79
N GLU A 41 -0.83 5.93 11.88
CA GLU A 41 -0.84 4.83 12.86
C GLU A 41 -1.04 5.32 14.31
N ALA A 42 -0.42 6.44 14.68
CA ALA A 42 -0.56 7.01 16.01
C ALA A 42 -1.92 7.67 16.29
N ASN A 43 -2.68 8.03 15.24
CA ASN A 43 -3.93 8.79 15.35
C ASN A 43 -5.15 8.06 14.78
N THR A 44 -4.98 6.85 14.25
CA THR A 44 -6.06 5.96 13.81
C THR A 44 -6.10 4.74 14.72
N THR A 45 -7.29 4.28 15.10
CA THR A 45 -7.47 3.08 15.93
C THR A 45 -7.08 1.78 15.23
N VAL A 46 -6.85 1.81 13.92
CA VAL A 46 -6.38 0.66 13.14
C VAL A 46 -5.31 1.12 12.18
N SER A 47 -4.09 0.61 12.30
CA SER A 47 -3.05 0.85 11.30
C SER A 47 -3.38 0.13 10.00
N PHE A 48 -2.93 0.67 8.86
CA PHE A 48 -3.01 -0.01 7.57
C PHE A 48 -2.42 -1.42 7.64
N ARG A 49 -1.31 -1.57 8.39
CA ARG A 49 -0.66 -2.85 8.66
C ARG A 49 -1.53 -3.79 9.50
N GLU A 50 -2.20 -3.30 10.54
CA GLU A 50 -3.11 -4.10 11.35
C GLU A 50 -4.33 -4.56 10.54
N MET A 51 -4.90 -3.70 9.69
CA MET A 51 -6.00 -4.08 8.80
C MET A 51 -5.59 -5.21 7.85
N VAL A 52 -4.35 -5.19 7.36
CA VAL A 52 -3.78 -6.29 6.57
C VAL A 52 -3.56 -7.56 7.40
N THR A 53 -3.21 -7.46 8.70
CA THR A 53 -3.05 -8.65 9.56
C THR A 53 -4.36 -9.22 10.10
N CYS A 54 -5.44 -8.44 10.19
CA CYS A 54 -6.76 -8.92 10.61
C CYS A 54 -7.32 -9.99 9.65
N ILE A 55 -6.85 -9.99 8.40
CA ILE A 55 -7.08 -11.04 7.40
C ILE A 55 -6.68 -12.44 7.92
N GLN A 56 -5.80 -12.54 8.92
CA GLN A 56 -5.31 -13.82 9.45
C GLN A 56 -6.06 -14.37 10.68
N LYS A 57 -6.97 -13.62 11.30
CA LYS A 57 -7.48 -13.97 12.65
C LYS A 57 -8.97 -14.26 12.78
N GLU A 58 -9.79 -14.01 11.77
CA GLU A 58 -11.21 -14.44 11.79
C GLU A 58 -11.38 -15.78 11.10
N ASP A 59 -10.98 -16.86 11.79
CA ASP A 59 -11.67 -18.16 11.74
C ASP A 59 -10.99 -19.14 12.70
N SER A 60 -11.57 -19.32 13.89
CA SER A 60 -11.35 -20.57 14.65
C SER A 60 -12.62 -21.22 15.18
N GLU A 61 -13.78 -20.54 15.20
CA GLU A 61 -15.02 -21.16 15.68
C GLU A 61 -16.24 -20.66 14.92
N ASN A 62 -16.64 -21.43 13.90
CA ASN A 62 -17.96 -21.52 13.23
C ASN A 62 -18.00 -21.18 11.73
N HIS A 63 -17.99 -22.25 10.92
CA HIS A 63 -18.38 -22.33 9.51
C HIS A 63 -17.59 -21.49 8.49
N PRO A 64 -17.00 -22.11 7.45
CA PRO A 64 -16.16 -21.43 6.47
C PRO A 64 -17.05 -20.62 5.51
N LYS A 65 -17.41 -19.40 5.92
CA LYS A 65 -17.67 -18.34 4.96
C LYS A 65 -16.31 -17.70 4.68
N MET A 66 -15.50 -18.36 3.86
CA MET A 66 -14.25 -17.84 3.28
C MET A 66 -14.54 -16.70 2.28
N ALA A 67 -15.29 -15.70 2.71
CA ALA A 67 -15.19 -14.39 2.12
C ALA A 67 -14.09 -13.69 2.91
N PHE A 68 -13.16 -13.03 2.21
CA PHE A 68 -12.49 -11.87 2.78
C PHE A 68 -13.55 -10.79 3.04
N MET A 69 -14.49 -11.06 3.95
CA MET A 69 -15.22 -9.98 4.55
C MET A 69 -14.17 -9.16 5.27
N PRO A 70 -14.19 -7.83 5.10
CA PRO A 70 -13.64 -6.95 6.12
C PRO A 70 -14.05 -7.55 7.47
N PRO A 71 -13.16 -7.66 8.48
CA PRO A 71 -13.67 -7.84 9.84
C PRO A 71 -14.79 -6.83 9.98
N HIS A 72 -15.99 -7.27 10.39
CA HIS A 72 -17.13 -6.38 10.56
C HIS A 72 -16.61 -5.17 11.29
N ALA A 73 -16.39 -4.07 10.55
CA ALA A 73 -15.77 -2.89 11.12
C ALA A 73 -16.75 -2.53 12.23
N PRO A 74 -16.33 -2.58 13.52
CA PRO A 74 -17.28 -2.40 14.61
C PRO A 74 -18.05 -1.14 14.28
N GLU A 75 -19.38 -1.26 14.16
CA GLU A 75 -20.31 -0.40 13.38
C GLU A 75 -20.25 1.10 13.70
N ASN A 76 -19.37 1.51 14.62
CA ASN A 76 -19.23 2.84 15.20
C ASN A 76 -17.81 3.44 15.15
N HIS A 77 -16.83 2.87 14.44
CA HIS A 77 -15.52 3.52 14.29
C HIS A 77 -15.43 4.26 12.96
N HIS A 78 -15.56 5.58 13.00
CA HIS A 78 -15.19 6.45 11.88
C HIS A 78 -13.71 6.22 11.55
N ILE A 79 -13.44 5.46 10.48
CA ILE A 79 -12.09 5.18 9.94
C ILE A 79 -11.50 6.45 9.31
N ALA A 80 -12.32 7.47 9.07
CA ALA A 80 -11.93 8.71 8.41
C ALA A 80 -10.82 9.42 9.22
N PRO A 81 -9.58 9.47 8.70
CA PRO A 81 -8.49 10.17 9.36
C PRO A 81 -8.79 11.67 9.41
N SER A 82 -8.25 12.36 10.41
CA SER A 82 -8.49 13.79 10.61
C SER A 82 -8.15 14.60 9.35
N GLU A 83 -8.84 15.73 9.14
CA GLU A 83 -8.60 16.61 7.99
C GLU A 83 -7.13 17.06 7.89
N GLY A 84 -6.46 17.22 9.03
CA GLY A 84 -5.03 17.51 9.12
C GLY A 84 -4.16 16.40 8.53
N LEU A 85 -4.41 15.13 8.90
CA LEU A 85 -3.66 13.98 8.38
C LEU A 85 -3.89 13.78 6.88
N GLN A 86 -5.14 13.93 6.43
CA GLN A 86 -5.44 13.90 5.00
C GLN A 86 -4.71 15.03 4.25
N SER A 87 -4.62 16.22 4.84
CA SER A 87 -3.90 17.35 4.25
C SER A 87 -2.40 17.11 4.16
N MET A 88 -1.80 16.51 5.19
CA MET A 88 -0.38 16.10 5.17
C MET A 88 -0.11 15.12 4.03
N PHE A 89 -0.93 14.07 3.89
CA PHE A 89 -0.76 13.11 2.79
C PHE A 89 -0.98 13.77 1.41
N ARG A 90 -1.99 14.63 1.26
CA ARG A 90 -2.22 15.37 0.01
C ARG A 90 -1.02 16.24 -0.36
N ASN A 91 -0.41 16.90 0.62
CA ASN A 91 0.75 17.73 0.38
C ASN A 91 1.99 16.89 0.02
N TRP A 92 2.25 15.82 0.77
CA TRP A 92 3.27 14.83 0.42
C TRP A 92 3.09 14.31 -1.02
N SER A 93 1.86 13.94 -1.39
CA SER A 93 1.53 13.46 -2.73
C SER A 93 1.86 14.48 -3.82
N LYS A 94 1.52 15.76 -3.62
CA LYS A 94 1.86 16.82 -4.57
C LYS A 94 3.37 16.98 -4.76
N ARG A 95 4.13 16.98 -3.66
CA ARG A 95 5.61 17.07 -3.69
C ARG A 95 6.23 15.87 -4.39
N PHE A 96 5.66 14.68 -4.17
CA PHE A 96 6.10 13.45 -4.81
C PHE A 96 5.79 13.42 -6.30
N ASP A 97 4.62 13.90 -6.72
CA ASP A 97 4.29 14.04 -8.15
C ASP A 97 5.25 15.03 -8.84
N LEU A 98 5.57 16.15 -8.19
CA LEU A 98 6.58 17.09 -8.69
C LEU A 98 7.96 16.43 -8.82
N PHE A 99 8.39 15.65 -7.83
CA PHE A 99 9.65 14.91 -7.89
C PHE A 99 9.67 13.93 -9.07
N ARG A 100 8.59 13.15 -9.24
CA ARG A 100 8.45 12.17 -10.34
C ARG A 100 8.48 12.81 -11.72
N LEU A 101 7.89 14.01 -11.88
CA LEU A 101 7.92 14.75 -13.14
C LEU A 101 9.32 15.19 -13.56
N HIS A 102 10.23 15.36 -12.62
CA HIS A 102 11.59 15.86 -12.86
C HIS A 102 12.67 14.78 -12.76
N ILE A 103 12.28 13.51 -12.63
CA ILE A 103 13.24 12.41 -12.58
C ILE A 103 13.89 12.24 -13.95
N ASP A 104 15.23 12.35 -14.00
CA ASP A 104 15.98 12.08 -15.23
C ASP A 104 16.41 10.60 -15.22
N GLU A 105 15.65 9.76 -15.93
CA GLU A 105 15.91 8.31 -16.00
C GLU A 105 17.33 7.98 -16.51
N ASN A 106 18.02 8.90 -17.21
CA ASN A 106 19.40 8.67 -17.66
C ASN A 106 20.44 8.90 -16.55
N ARG A 107 20.09 9.68 -15.52
CA ARG A 107 20.99 10.02 -14.40
C ARG A 107 20.61 9.30 -13.11
N THR A 108 19.40 8.77 -13.04
CA THR A 108 18.89 8.04 -11.88
C THR A 108 19.23 6.56 -11.97
N THR A 109 19.69 5.98 -10.86
CA THR A 109 20.00 4.54 -10.84
C THR A 109 18.72 3.71 -10.96
N ARG A 110 18.81 2.51 -11.56
CA ARG A 110 17.67 1.58 -11.66
C ARG A 110 17.01 1.31 -10.30
N GLN A 111 17.80 1.26 -9.23
CA GLN A 111 17.29 1.04 -7.87
C GLN A 111 16.47 2.23 -7.35
N GLU A 112 16.87 3.46 -7.66
CA GLU A 112 16.09 4.65 -7.32
C GLU A 112 14.79 4.73 -8.13
N ILE A 113 14.82 4.35 -9.41
CA ILE A 113 13.60 4.28 -10.23
C ILE A 113 12.64 3.22 -9.67
N LEU A 114 13.13 2.04 -9.29
CA LEU A 114 12.32 0.99 -8.66
C LEU A 114 11.68 1.46 -7.34
N ARG A 115 12.47 2.08 -6.46
CA ARG A 115 11.97 2.67 -5.21
C ARG A 115 10.91 3.75 -5.48
N THR A 116 11.14 4.60 -6.49
CA THR A 116 10.17 5.62 -6.89
C THR A 116 8.86 4.98 -7.41
N ARG A 117 8.94 3.89 -8.19
CA ARG A 117 7.74 3.20 -8.67
C ARG A 117 6.99 2.48 -7.55
N ALA A 118 7.71 1.86 -6.61
CA ALA A 118 7.12 1.25 -5.41
C ALA A 118 6.35 2.29 -4.58
N LEU A 119 6.98 3.44 -4.30
CA LEU A 119 6.36 4.53 -3.55
C LEU A 119 5.16 5.13 -4.30
N ALA A 120 5.14 5.06 -5.63
CA ALA A 120 3.97 5.43 -6.43
C ALA A 120 2.81 4.44 -6.27
N VAL A 121 3.05 3.14 -6.10
CA VAL A 121 2.00 2.17 -5.75
C VAL A 121 1.38 2.53 -4.40
N ASP A 122 2.22 2.78 -3.39
CA ASP A 122 1.75 3.19 -2.06
C ASP A 122 0.96 4.50 -2.10
N GLN A 123 1.41 5.49 -2.87
CA GLN A 123 0.67 6.75 -3.08
C GLN A 123 -0.73 6.49 -3.66
N ALA A 124 -0.89 5.61 -4.66
CA ALA A 124 -2.20 5.33 -5.24
C ALA A 124 -3.11 4.62 -4.26
N LEU A 125 -2.57 3.64 -3.54
CA LEU A 125 -3.28 2.90 -2.51
C LEU A 125 -3.79 3.81 -1.40
N TRP A 126 -2.93 4.67 -0.86
CA TRP A 126 -3.31 5.65 0.15
C TRP A 126 -4.31 6.67 -0.39
N SER A 127 -4.17 7.11 -1.64
CA SER A 127 -5.10 8.05 -2.25
C SER A 127 -6.52 7.49 -2.34
N GLY A 128 -6.66 6.19 -2.67
CA GLY A 128 -7.95 5.50 -2.68
C GLY A 128 -8.46 5.23 -1.26
N TRP A 129 -7.59 4.75 -0.38
CA TRP A 129 -7.94 4.43 1.01
C TRP A 129 -8.52 5.63 1.76
N LEU A 130 -7.94 6.82 1.57
CA LEU A 130 -8.41 8.05 2.23
C LEU A 130 -9.80 8.52 1.75
N LYS A 131 -10.30 7.99 0.62
CA LYS A 131 -11.66 8.25 0.13
C LYS A 131 -12.67 7.25 0.70
N CYS A 132 -12.20 6.09 1.15
CA CYS A 132 -13.05 5.01 1.64
C CYS A 132 -13.79 5.44 2.91
N LYS A 133 -15.11 5.22 2.94
CA LYS A 133 -15.93 5.49 4.14
C LYS A 133 -15.98 4.30 5.09
N ILE A 134 -15.83 3.11 4.53
CA ILE A 134 -15.72 1.82 5.20
C ILE A 134 -14.47 1.10 4.66
N TRP A 135 -13.98 0.08 5.35
CA TRP A 135 -12.80 -0.66 4.89
C TRP A 135 -12.97 -1.13 3.44
N ALA A 136 -11.91 -0.99 2.64
CA ALA A 136 -11.84 -1.56 1.31
C ALA A 136 -12.88 -1.04 0.27
N ASP A 137 -13.56 0.07 0.54
CA ASP A 137 -14.54 0.72 -0.36
C ASP A 137 -13.87 1.60 -1.44
N TYR A 138 -12.89 1.03 -2.14
CA TYR A 138 -12.22 1.70 -3.26
C TYR A 138 -13.18 1.82 -4.45
N GLN A 139 -13.08 2.92 -5.19
CA GLN A 139 -13.79 3.03 -6.46
C GLN A 139 -13.03 2.28 -7.56
N GLN A 140 -13.72 1.89 -8.64
CA GLN A 140 -13.08 1.18 -9.75
C GLN A 140 -11.85 1.92 -10.30
N GLU A 141 -11.93 3.25 -10.39
CA GLU A 141 -10.82 4.09 -10.85
C GLU A 141 -9.59 4.02 -9.92
N ASP A 142 -9.80 3.83 -8.61
CA ASP A 142 -8.71 3.68 -7.66
C ASP A 142 -8.00 2.34 -7.86
N TYR A 143 -8.75 1.25 -8.09
CA TYR A 143 -8.16 -0.05 -8.43
C TYR A 143 -7.34 -0.01 -9.72
N GLU A 144 -7.90 0.60 -10.76
CA GLU A 144 -7.21 0.74 -12.05
C GLU A 144 -5.90 1.53 -11.90
N GLU A 145 -5.91 2.62 -11.13
CA GLU A 145 -4.70 3.41 -10.90
C GLU A 145 -3.65 2.64 -10.08
N ILE A 146 -4.07 1.87 -9.07
CA ILE A 146 -3.16 1.02 -8.29
C ILE A 146 -2.51 -0.03 -9.20
N LEU A 147 -3.32 -0.77 -9.97
CA LEU A 147 -2.83 -1.83 -10.86
C LEU A 147 -1.95 -1.29 -11.97
N ARG A 148 -2.29 -0.13 -12.57
CA ARG A 148 -1.46 0.52 -13.58
C ARG A 148 -0.07 0.88 -13.05
N ARG A 149 0.04 1.34 -11.81
CA ARG A 149 1.34 1.65 -11.18
C ARG A 149 2.11 0.38 -10.81
N ALA A 150 1.40 -0.64 -10.34
CA ALA A 150 1.97 -1.95 -10.05
C ALA A 150 2.54 -2.63 -11.30
N GLU A 151 1.84 -2.56 -12.43
CA GLU A 151 2.32 -3.04 -13.73
C GLU A 151 3.62 -2.35 -14.14
N ALA A 152 3.65 -1.01 -14.09
CA ALA A 152 4.85 -0.26 -14.42
C ALA A 152 6.03 -0.64 -13.50
N LEU A 153 5.78 -0.93 -12.23
CA LEU A 153 6.80 -1.42 -11.30
C LEU A 153 7.31 -2.82 -11.70
N VAL A 154 6.40 -3.77 -11.91
CA VAL A 154 6.72 -5.16 -12.26
C VAL A 154 7.46 -5.23 -13.60
N GLU A 155 7.02 -4.49 -14.61
CA GLU A 155 7.71 -4.39 -15.91
C GLU A 155 9.18 -3.96 -15.76
N LEU A 156 9.47 -3.03 -14.85
CA LEU A 156 10.84 -2.62 -14.58
C LEU A 156 11.66 -3.72 -13.88
N ASP A 157 11.01 -4.62 -13.15
CA ASP A 157 11.66 -5.66 -12.35
C ASP A 157 11.78 -7.03 -13.06
N THR A 158 11.00 -7.26 -14.13
CA THR A 158 10.90 -8.54 -14.89
C THR A 158 12.22 -9.13 -15.43
N PHE A 159 13.33 -8.41 -15.40
CA PHE A 159 14.64 -8.91 -15.88
C PHE A 159 15.52 -9.53 -14.79
N ARG A 160 14.97 -9.88 -13.62
CA ARG A 160 15.78 -10.48 -12.54
C ARG A 160 15.83 -12.00 -12.64
N SER A 161 17.04 -12.55 -12.52
CA SER A 161 17.31 -13.98 -12.45
C SER A 161 17.23 -14.56 -11.02
N SER A 162 16.98 -13.72 -10.02
CA SER A 162 16.95 -14.13 -8.60
C SER A 162 15.95 -13.32 -7.79
N PRO A 163 15.26 -13.93 -6.81
CA PRO A 163 14.34 -13.21 -5.93
C PRO A 163 15.01 -12.05 -5.19
N VAL A 164 14.28 -10.94 -5.05
CA VAL A 164 14.70 -9.82 -4.20
C VAL A 164 14.25 -10.09 -2.78
N PHE A 165 15.20 -10.05 -1.85
CA PHE A 165 14.94 -10.06 -0.41
C PHE A 165 14.99 -8.63 0.10
N ALA A 166 13.86 -8.12 0.54
CA ALA A 166 13.79 -6.81 1.15
C ALA A 166 13.13 -6.91 2.53
N PHE A 167 13.58 -6.09 3.47
CA PHE A 167 13.05 -6.12 4.83
C PHE A 167 11.82 -5.19 4.99
N ASP A 168 11.59 -4.31 4.01
CA ASP A 168 10.42 -3.44 3.91
C ASP A 168 9.21 -4.25 3.40
N GLY A 169 8.56 -4.96 4.32
CA GLY A 169 7.42 -5.84 4.05
C GLY A 169 6.09 -5.17 3.74
N SER A 170 6.07 -4.05 3.03
CA SER A 170 4.82 -3.35 2.68
C SER A 170 4.38 -3.58 1.25
N LEU A 171 5.28 -3.79 0.29
CA LEU A 171 4.95 -3.68 -1.12
C LEU A 171 4.23 -4.93 -1.66
N ILE A 172 4.62 -6.14 -1.26
CA ILE A 172 3.84 -7.36 -1.58
C ILE A 172 2.41 -7.25 -1.00
N LEU A 173 2.28 -6.69 0.20
CA LEU A 173 0.98 -6.47 0.83
C LEU A 173 0.17 -5.39 0.12
N SER A 174 0.79 -4.27 -0.26
CA SER A 174 0.17 -3.19 -1.05
C SER A 174 -0.37 -3.74 -2.39
N LEU A 175 0.37 -4.64 -3.02
CA LEU A 175 -0.07 -5.32 -4.24
C LEU A 175 -1.22 -6.29 -4.02
N ALA A 176 -1.35 -6.89 -2.85
CA ALA A 176 -2.45 -7.83 -2.56
C ALA A 176 -3.78 -7.14 -2.26
N ILE A 177 -3.77 -5.87 -1.83
CA ILE A 177 -5.00 -5.14 -1.44
C ILE A 177 -6.08 -5.16 -2.53
N PRO A 178 -5.80 -4.85 -3.81
CA PRO A 178 -6.84 -4.88 -4.85
C PRO A 178 -7.54 -6.24 -4.96
N CYS A 179 -6.83 -7.34 -4.76
CA CYS A 179 -7.43 -8.68 -4.80
C CYS A 179 -8.35 -8.95 -3.61
N VAL A 180 -7.95 -8.56 -2.40
CA VAL A 180 -8.72 -8.87 -1.18
C VAL A 180 -9.89 -7.91 -0.94
N SER A 181 -9.85 -6.74 -1.57
CA SER A 181 -10.86 -5.69 -1.38
C SER A 181 -11.87 -5.61 -2.51
N SER A 182 -11.49 -5.97 -3.75
CA SER A 182 -12.39 -5.89 -4.88
C SER A 182 -13.31 -7.11 -4.97
N MET A 183 -14.54 -6.91 -5.45
CA MET A 183 -15.45 -7.97 -5.88
C MET A 183 -15.36 -8.24 -7.39
N ASP A 184 -14.61 -7.44 -8.12
CA ASP A 184 -14.39 -7.58 -9.56
C ASP A 184 -13.33 -8.67 -9.82
N CYS A 185 -13.78 -9.77 -10.44
CA CYS A 185 -12.92 -10.90 -10.77
C CYS A 185 -11.74 -10.51 -11.67
N ASP A 186 -11.90 -9.51 -12.55
CA ASP A 186 -10.83 -9.08 -13.45
C ASP A 186 -9.73 -8.36 -12.66
N ILE A 187 -10.10 -7.50 -11.70
CA ILE A 187 -9.16 -6.86 -10.77
C ILE A 187 -8.42 -7.90 -9.93
N GLN A 188 -9.13 -8.89 -9.40
CA GLN A 188 -8.54 -9.95 -8.60
C GLN A 188 -7.54 -10.80 -9.41
N TRP A 189 -7.93 -11.29 -10.58
CA TRP A 189 -7.04 -12.08 -11.45
C TRP A 189 -5.85 -11.29 -11.96
N ARG A 190 -6.03 -10.01 -12.29
CA ARG A 190 -4.94 -9.13 -12.71
C ARG A 190 -3.93 -8.93 -11.58
N THR A 191 -4.41 -8.79 -10.35
CA THR A 191 -3.56 -8.74 -9.16
C THR A 191 -2.75 -10.02 -8.96
N ILE A 192 -3.38 -11.19 -9.06
CA ILE A 192 -2.70 -12.50 -8.94
C ILE A 192 -1.59 -12.63 -9.99
N ARG A 193 -1.85 -12.23 -11.24
CA ARG A 193 -0.84 -12.25 -12.31
C ARG A 193 0.34 -11.33 -12.03
N LEU A 194 0.09 -10.16 -11.43
CA LEU A 194 1.14 -9.23 -11.02
C LEU A 194 2.01 -9.83 -9.91
N LEU A 195 1.41 -10.39 -8.87
CA LEU A 195 2.13 -11.06 -7.79
C LEU A 195 3.00 -12.21 -8.34
N ARG A 196 2.47 -13.04 -9.24
CA ARG A 196 3.25 -14.09 -9.93
C ARG A 196 4.42 -13.55 -10.75
N SER A 197 4.32 -12.34 -11.24
CA SER A 197 5.37 -11.71 -12.06
C SER A 197 6.41 -10.94 -11.23
N PHE A 198 6.13 -10.67 -9.96
CA PHE A 198 6.94 -9.76 -9.13
C PHE A 198 8.17 -10.42 -8.47
N TRP A 199 8.24 -11.77 -8.42
CA TRP A 199 9.41 -12.56 -7.98
C TRP A 199 10.17 -11.97 -6.78
N ARG A 200 9.42 -11.60 -5.74
CA ARG A 200 9.94 -10.92 -4.55
C ARG A 200 9.50 -11.61 -3.26
N ARG A 201 10.37 -11.52 -2.25
CA ARG A 201 10.09 -11.94 -0.89
C ARG A 201 10.43 -10.82 0.09
N GLU A 202 9.47 -10.46 0.93
CA GLU A 202 9.60 -9.39 1.91
C GLU A 202 9.26 -9.88 3.32
N GLY A 203 10.30 -10.12 4.13
CA GLY A 203 10.13 -10.78 5.43
C GLY A 203 9.44 -12.15 5.31
N ILE A 204 8.22 -12.24 5.84
CA ILE A 204 7.40 -13.47 5.78
C ILE A 204 6.56 -13.58 4.50
N TRP A 205 6.47 -12.52 3.71
CA TRP A 205 5.63 -12.47 2.52
C TRP A 205 6.40 -12.92 1.29
N ASP A 206 5.93 -13.94 0.60
CA ASP A 206 6.42 -14.34 -0.71
C ASP A 206 5.34 -14.07 -1.76
N SER A 207 5.70 -13.36 -2.83
CA SER A 207 4.76 -12.96 -3.88
C SER A 207 4.14 -14.16 -4.62
N GLN A 208 4.87 -15.27 -4.77
CA GLN A 208 4.35 -16.48 -5.40
C GLN A 208 3.41 -17.22 -4.46
N GLU A 209 3.83 -17.43 -3.21
CA GLU A 209 3.01 -18.11 -2.21
C GLU A 209 1.70 -17.34 -1.98
N LEU A 210 1.75 -16.01 -1.91
CA LEU A 210 0.56 -15.19 -1.75
C LEU A 210 -0.37 -15.26 -2.97
N ALA A 211 0.19 -15.29 -4.19
CA ALA A 211 -0.61 -15.47 -5.40
C ALA A 211 -1.35 -16.82 -5.41
N ASP A 212 -0.68 -17.89 -4.98
CA ASP A 212 -1.29 -19.23 -4.92
C ASP A 212 -2.41 -19.31 -3.87
N ILE A 213 -2.21 -18.66 -2.72
CA ILE A 213 -3.25 -18.54 -1.67
C ILE A 213 -4.47 -17.79 -2.22
N LEU A 214 -4.27 -16.63 -2.84
CA LEU A 214 -5.35 -15.81 -3.39
C LEU A 214 -6.11 -16.53 -4.53
N GLU A 215 -5.39 -17.21 -5.42
CA GLU A 215 -5.99 -18.02 -6.49
C GLU A 215 -6.85 -19.15 -5.92
N ALA A 216 -6.34 -19.89 -4.93
CA ALA A 216 -7.10 -20.96 -4.29
C ALA A 216 -8.39 -20.43 -3.63
N MET A 217 -8.32 -19.27 -2.99
CA MET A 217 -9.47 -18.62 -2.37
C MET A 217 -10.50 -18.19 -3.41
N MET A 218 -10.09 -17.56 -4.51
CA MET A 218 -11.00 -17.21 -5.61
C MET A 218 -11.73 -18.44 -6.18
N ILE A 219 -11.00 -19.53 -6.40
CA ILE A 219 -11.57 -20.78 -6.90
C ILE A 219 -12.57 -21.37 -5.90
N ALA A 220 -12.26 -21.37 -4.61
CA ALA A 220 -13.15 -21.86 -3.56
C ALA A 220 -14.46 -21.05 -3.52
N THR A 221 -14.37 -19.71 -3.55
CA THR A 221 -15.53 -18.82 -3.55
C THR A 221 -16.41 -19.02 -4.79
N SER A 222 -15.82 -19.26 -5.96
CA SER A 222 -16.58 -19.54 -7.19
C SER A 222 -17.33 -20.88 -7.18
N ARG A 223 -16.91 -21.84 -6.33
CA ARG A 223 -17.48 -23.19 -6.22
C ARG A 223 -18.51 -23.32 -5.11
N GLY A 224 -18.54 -22.37 -4.17
CA GLY A 224 -19.50 -22.29 -3.07
C GLY A 224 -20.78 -21.51 -3.39
N MET A 225 -20.94 -21.05 -4.64
CA MET A 225 -22.16 -20.44 -5.19
C MET A 225 -23.02 -21.47 -5.92
#